data_AF-A0A812MRG5-F1
#
_entry.id   AF-A0A812MRG5-F1
#
_cell.length_a   1.000
_cell.length_b   1.000
_cell.length_c   1.000
_cell.angle_alpha   90.00
_cell.angle_beta   90.00
_cell.angle_gamma   90.00
#
_symmetry.space_group_name_H-M   'P 1'
#
loop_
_entity.id
_entity.type
_entity.pdbx_description
1 polymer ?
#
loop_
_entity_poly.entity_id
_entity_poly.type
_entity_poly.pdbx_seq_one_letter_code
_entity_poly.pdbx_strand_id
1 'polypeptide(L)'
;MDALPLTVVGRNAPVPAQTLPVLPTSGHGAHAAYRPQSKQKLTRSNHAVLTSFAALGLRRLAIRGRWQCLAASERGEIEQLLEALQGVWEDDVGLSISVKGTDVDFGDGSGPWEVKAKGSSLYLRGTRFIGSPEAPAWEFPNGVQRTWSRPEPLSPEQETWRRVFLEYKAGRLQLRRQLWASLVVEDGERSKELLDIWNSGNVTGHDDGEYSFEQQARLSAGRFIAPW
;
A
#
# COMPACT_ATOMS: atom_id res chain seq x y z
N MET A 1 47.07 -46.64 32.93
CA MET A 1 46.18 -45.52 32.55
C MET A 1 46.37 -45.34 31.07
N ASP A 2 45.52 -46.00 30.30
CA ASP A 2 45.67 -46.17 28.86
C ASP A 2 45.06 -44.98 28.12
N ALA A 3 45.86 -44.39 27.21
CA ALA A 3 45.43 -43.33 26.33
C ALA A 3 44.76 -43.92 25.09
N LEU A 4 43.52 -43.50 24.81
CA LEU A 4 42.80 -43.85 23.59
C LEU A 4 43.16 -42.87 22.45
N PRO A 5 43.32 -43.35 21.19
CA PRO A 5 43.52 -42.48 20.05
C PRO A 5 42.20 -41.94 19.50
N LEU A 6 42.18 -40.64 19.20
CA LEU A 6 41.10 -39.95 18.49
C LEU A 6 41.24 -40.17 16.99
N THR A 7 40.28 -40.88 16.39
CA THR A 7 40.16 -41.06 14.94
C THR A 7 39.39 -39.87 14.34
N VAL A 8 40.06 -39.06 13.52
CA VAL A 8 39.44 -37.99 12.72
C VAL A 8 38.85 -38.61 11.45
N VAL A 9 37.53 -38.63 11.34
CA VAL A 9 36.81 -39.06 10.12
C VAL A 9 36.59 -37.84 9.23
N GLY A 10 37.42 -37.69 8.20
CA GLY A 10 37.18 -36.75 7.10
C GLY A 10 36.16 -37.32 6.10
N ARG A 11 35.05 -36.62 5.90
CA ARG A 11 34.12 -36.86 4.79
C ARG A 11 33.92 -35.57 4.00
N ASN A 12 34.73 -35.40 2.95
CA ASN A 12 34.41 -34.51 1.84
C ASN A 12 33.57 -35.29 0.83
N ALA A 13 32.26 -35.09 0.83
CA ALA A 13 31.40 -35.51 -0.27
C ALA A 13 31.36 -34.38 -1.33
N PRO A 14 31.53 -34.68 -2.63
CA PRO A 14 31.37 -33.68 -3.68
C PRO A 14 29.90 -33.28 -3.83
N VAL A 15 29.64 -31.98 -3.78
CA VAL A 15 28.33 -31.37 -4.06
C VAL A 15 28.05 -31.49 -5.56
N PRO A 16 26.87 -32.00 -5.99
CA PRO A 16 26.53 -32.08 -7.41
C PRO A 16 26.33 -30.68 -8.01
N ALA A 17 26.90 -30.48 -9.20
CA ALA A 17 26.74 -29.26 -9.98
C ALA A 17 25.26 -29.02 -10.31
N GLN A 18 24.73 -27.87 -9.90
CA GLN A 18 23.38 -27.44 -10.26
C GLN A 18 23.39 -26.91 -11.69
N THR A 19 22.64 -27.58 -12.56
CA THR A 19 22.38 -27.15 -13.94
C THR A 19 21.49 -25.90 -13.93
N LEU A 20 22.00 -24.79 -14.45
CA LEU A 20 21.22 -23.56 -14.62
C LEU A 20 20.12 -23.73 -15.68
N PRO A 21 18.92 -23.17 -15.47
CA PRO A 21 17.85 -23.19 -16.47
C PRO A 21 18.18 -22.26 -17.64
N VAL A 22 18.04 -22.78 -18.86
CA VAL A 22 18.14 -22.03 -20.12
C VAL A 22 16.95 -21.08 -20.24
N LEU A 23 17.22 -19.78 -20.35
CA LEU A 23 16.21 -18.75 -20.58
C LEU A 23 15.60 -18.87 -21.99
N PRO A 24 14.27 -18.78 -22.15
CA PRO A 24 13.65 -18.72 -23.47
C PRO A 24 13.92 -17.37 -24.12
N THR A 25 14.44 -17.41 -25.34
CA THR A 25 14.61 -16.26 -26.25
C THR A 25 13.25 -15.64 -26.58
N SER A 26 13.12 -14.34 -26.35
CA SER A 26 11.90 -13.57 -26.62
C SER A 26 11.57 -13.53 -28.12
N GLY A 27 10.42 -14.09 -28.47
CA GLY A 27 9.82 -13.95 -29.79
C GLY A 27 9.29 -12.53 -29.98
N HIS A 28 9.78 -11.88 -31.03
CA HIS A 28 9.19 -10.70 -31.62
C HIS A 28 7.76 -10.96 -32.13
N GLY A 29 6.91 -9.94 -32.01
CA GLY A 29 5.83 -9.70 -32.98
C GLY A 29 4.41 -9.69 -32.42
N ALA A 30 3.83 -8.49 -32.32
CA ALA A 30 2.78 -8.04 -33.23
C ALA A 30 1.97 -6.89 -32.58
N HIS A 31 2.19 -5.69 -33.11
CA HIS A 31 1.29 -4.56 -32.94
C HIS A 31 -0.08 -4.90 -33.55
N ALA A 32 -1.13 -4.96 -32.73
CA ALA A 32 -2.52 -4.95 -33.19
C ALA A 32 -3.13 -3.56 -32.95
N ALA A 33 -3.61 -2.98 -34.04
CA ALA A 33 -4.09 -1.62 -34.16
C ALA A 33 -5.36 -1.34 -33.34
N TYR A 34 -5.36 -0.19 -32.69
CA TYR A 34 -6.50 0.40 -31.98
C TYR A 34 -7.55 0.91 -32.98
N ARG A 35 -8.79 0.40 -32.88
CA ARG A 35 -9.94 0.79 -33.72
C ARG A 35 -10.94 1.59 -32.89
N PRO A 36 -11.07 2.92 -33.04
CA PRO A 36 -12.10 3.68 -32.35
C PRO A 36 -13.45 3.55 -33.07
N GLN A 37 -14.44 2.93 -32.41
CA GLN A 37 -15.82 2.91 -32.91
C GLN A 37 -16.57 4.19 -32.52
N SER A 38 -16.87 4.97 -33.55
CA SER A 38 -18.12 5.68 -33.85
C SER A 38 -18.94 6.29 -32.70
N LYS A 39 -18.93 7.63 -32.71
CA LYS A 39 -19.95 8.53 -32.17
C LYS A 39 -21.36 8.13 -32.62
N GLN A 40 -22.26 7.84 -31.69
CA GLN A 40 -23.70 7.90 -31.95
C GLN A 40 -24.23 9.29 -31.55
N LYS A 41 -24.52 10.11 -32.56
CA LYS A 41 -25.39 11.28 -32.47
C LYS A 41 -26.82 10.78 -32.34
N LEU A 42 -27.46 11.02 -31.20
CA LEU A 42 -28.92 10.94 -31.09
C LEU A 42 -29.47 12.37 -31.18
N THR A 43 -30.00 12.70 -32.37
CA THR A 43 -30.79 13.91 -32.62
C THR A 43 -32.23 13.51 -32.87
N ARG A 44 -33.17 14.07 -32.10
CA ARG A 44 -34.59 14.36 -32.39
C ARG A 44 -35.23 14.76 -31.06
N SER A 45 -35.52 16.04 -30.78
CA SER A 45 -36.58 16.88 -31.37
C SER A 45 -37.92 16.15 -31.44
N ASN A 46 -38.86 16.50 -30.56
CA ASN A 46 -40.07 17.22 -30.98
C ASN A 46 -41.14 17.37 -29.88
N HIS A 47 -41.84 18.50 -30.01
CA HIS A 47 -43.17 18.85 -29.54
C HIS A 47 -43.39 19.28 -28.08
N ALA A 48 -43.36 20.61 -27.96
CA ALA A 48 -44.25 21.39 -27.12
C ALA A 48 -45.70 20.85 -27.15
N VAL A 49 -46.27 20.66 -25.97
CA VAL A 49 -47.71 20.72 -25.74
C VAL A 49 -47.92 21.82 -24.70
N LEU A 50 -48.44 22.94 -25.20
CA LEU A 50 -49.06 23.98 -24.40
C LEU A 50 -50.41 23.44 -23.91
N THR A 51 -50.56 23.30 -22.60
CA THR A 51 -51.89 23.23 -21.99
C THR A 51 -51.91 24.13 -20.78
N SER A 52 -52.58 25.28 -20.98
CA SER A 52 -52.99 26.22 -19.96
C SER A 52 -53.85 25.53 -18.91
N PHE A 53 -53.45 25.64 -17.65
CA PHE A 53 -54.38 25.61 -16.51
C PHE A 53 -53.99 26.73 -15.56
N ALA A 54 -54.58 27.90 -15.82
CA ALA A 54 -54.75 28.91 -14.80
C ALA A 54 -55.99 28.53 -13.98
N ALA A 55 -55.80 28.27 -12.69
CA ALA A 55 -56.60 28.85 -11.60
C ALA A 55 -56.41 28.07 -10.29
N LEU A 56 -56.50 28.84 -9.20
CA LEU A 56 -56.75 28.44 -7.82
C LEU A 56 -55.56 27.96 -6.96
N GLY A 57 -55.17 28.86 -6.06
CA GLY A 57 -55.21 28.50 -4.65
C GLY A 57 -53.89 28.51 -3.91
N LEU A 58 -53.43 29.72 -3.56
CA LEU A 58 -52.88 30.10 -2.25
C LEU A 58 -52.74 29.00 -1.17
N ARG A 59 -51.83 28.02 -1.33
CA ARG A 59 -51.27 27.18 -0.25
C ARG A 59 -49.89 26.59 -0.64
N ARG A 60 -48.89 27.41 -0.94
CA ARG A 60 -47.51 26.93 -1.22
C ARG A 60 -46.41 27.82 -0.64
N LEU A 61 -46.53 28.21 0.64
CA LEU A 61 -45.44 28.93 1.33
C LEU A 61 -44.88 28.24 2.57
N ALA A 62 -45.41 27.08 2.98
CA ALA A 62 -44.94 26.38 4.18
C ALA A 62 -44.02 25.17 3.93
N ILE A 63 -43.69 24.83 2.67
CA ILE A 63 -42.86 23.65 2.37
C ILE A 63 -41.39 24.02 2.10
N ARG A 64 -41.07 25.25 1.69
CA ARG A 64 -39.68 25.64 1.38
C ARG A 64 -38.74 25.68 2.59
N GLY A 65 -39.23 25.94 3.79
CA GLY A 65 -38.41 25.96 5.01
C GLY A 65 -37.98 24.57 5.51
N ARG A 66 -38.71 23.50 5.16
CA ARG A 66 -38.42 22.15 5.67
C ARG A 66 -37.24 21.47 4.97
N TRP A 67 -37.01 21.78 3.69
CA TRP A 67 -35.92 21.18 2.90
C TRP A 67 -34.56 21.82 3.17
N GLN A 68 -34.52 23.10 3.56
CA GLN A 68 -33.26 23.79 3.89
C GLN A 68 -32.68 23.34 5.24
N CYS A 69 -33.52 23.02 6.23
CA CYS A 69 -33.03 22.49 7.51
C CYS A 69 -32.49 21.05 7.39
N LEU A 70 -33.08 20.22 6.52
CA LEU A 70 -32.60 18.85 6.28
C LEU A 70 -31.21 18.83 5.64
N ALA A 71 -30.98 19.63 4.61
CA ALA A 71 -29.67 19.70 3.95
C ALA A 71 -28.56 20.31 4.85
N ALA A 72 -28.93 21.19 5.80
CA ALA A 72 -28.00 21.71 6.80
C ALA A 72 -27.65 20.65 7.86
N SER A 73 -28.63 19.84 8.27
CA SER A 73 -28.43 18.71 9.19
C SER A 73 -27.47 17.67 8.60
N GLU A 74 -27.67 17.30 7.33
CA GLU A 74 -26.82 16.31 6.63
C GLU A 74 -25.37 16.78 6.48
N ARG A 75 -25.13 18.08 6.28
CA ARG A 75 -23.75 18.62 6.25
C ARG A 75 -23.06 18.55 7.60
N GLY A 76 -23.78 18.86 8.68
CA GLY A 76 -23.23 18.80 10.04
C GLY A 76 -22.81 17.38 10.44
N GLU A 77 -23.59 16.36 10.07
CA GLU A 77 -23.24 14.95 10.33
C GLU A 77 -21.99 14.52 9.56
N ILE A 78 -21.85 14.94 8.31
CA ILE A 78 -20.68 14.62 7.49
C ILE A 78 -19.42 15.30 8.01
N GLU A 79 -19.52 16.56 8.42
CA GLU A 79 -18.41 17.30 9.04
C GLU A 79 -17.96 16.65 10.34
N GLN A 80 -18.91 16.23 11.21
CA GLN A 80 -18.59 15.49 12.43
C GLN A 80 -17.93 14.14 12.14
N LEU A 81 -18.41 13.42 11.13
CA LEU A 81 -17.81 12.16 10.71
C LEU A 81 -16.37 12.37 10.21
N LEU A 82 -16.14 13.38 9.36
CA LEU A 82 -14.81 13.69 8.85
C LEU A 82 -13.87 14.14 9.98
N GLU A 83 -14.36 14.89 10.95
CA GLU A 83 -13.61 15.29 12.15
C GLU A 83 -13.21 14.07 12.99
N ALA A 84 -14.11 13.10 13.16
CA ALA A 84 -13.80 11.87 13.88
C ALA A 84 -12.80 10.96 13.14
N LEU A 85 -12.75 11.06 11.81
CA LEU A 85 -11.79 10.34 10.97
C LEU A 85 -10.39 10.96 10.96
N GLN A 86 -10.16 12.13 11.58
CA GLN A 86 -8.84 12.77 11.58
C GLN A 86 -7.76 11.89 12.25
N GLY A 87 -6.50 12.05 11.83
CA GLY A 87 -5.34 11.39 12.44
C GLY A 87 -4.79 10.22 11.63
N VAL A 88 -4.15 9.27 12.32
CA VAL A 88 -3.49 8.11 11.70
C VAL A 88 -4.34 6.86 11.87
N TRP A 89 -4.38 6.07 10.82
CA TRP A 89 -5.08 4.80 10.70
C TRP A 89 -4.16 3.76 10.03
N GLU A 90 -4.55 2.51 10.10
CA GLU A 90 -3.94 1.38 9.40
C GLU A 90 -5.05 0.60 8.69
N ASP A 91 -4.83 0.19 7.44
CA ASP A 91 -5.76 -0.71 6.76
C ASP A 91 -5.51 -2.19 7.10
N ASP A 92 -6.35 -3.07 6.58
CA ASP A 92 -6.26 -4.52 6.78
C ASP A 92 -5.03 -5.17 6.12
N VAL A 93 -4.25 -4.44 5.31
CA VAL A 93 -3.00 -4.91 4.71
C VAL A 93 -1.76 -4.26 5.34
N GLY A 94 -1.93 -3.46 6.39
CA GLY A 94 -0.85 -2.83 7.15
C GLY A 94 -0.32 -1.52 6.57
N LEU A 95 -1.05 -0.87 5.66
CA LEU A 95 -0.69 0.45 5.15
C LEU A 95 -1.13 1.55 6.11
N SER A 96 -0.22 2.47 6.40
CA SER A 96 -0.53 3.64 7.22
C SER A 96 -1.30 4.68 6.42
N ILE A 97 -2.43 5.11 6.95
CA ILE A 97 -3.33 6.09 6.35
C ILE A 97 -3.36 7.34 7.23
N SER A 98 -3.06 8.51 6.69
CA SER A 98 -3.14 9.80 7.39
C SER A 98 -4.27 10.65 6.84
N VAL A 99 -5.19 11.06 7.70
CA VAL A 99 -6.31 11.95 7.39
C VAL A 99 -6.05 13.32 8.00
N LYS A 100 -6.04 14.38 7.17
CA LYS A 100 -5.86 15.79 7.56
C LYS A 100 -6.83 16.68 6.80
N GLY A 101 -7.82 17.22 7.50
CA GLY A 101 -8.95 17.90 6.85
C GLY A 101 -9.68 16.95 5.92
N THR A 102 -9.79 17.30 4.65
CA THR A 102 -10.36 16.46 3.59
C THR A 102 -9.34 15.57 2.89
N ASP A 103 -8.05 15.73 3.17
CA ASP A 103 -6.98 15.03 2.47
C ASP A 103 -6.59 13.74 3.19
N VAL A 104 -6.43 12.67 2.41
CA VAL A 104 -6.08 11.33 2.89
C VAL A 104 -4.88 10.79 2.14
N ASP A 105 -3.79 10.52 2.86
CA ASP A 105 -2.58 9.88 2.33
C ASP A 105 -2.55 8.41 2.75
N PHE A 106 -2.33 7.49 1.80
CA PHE A 106 -2.27 6.05 2.04
C PHE A 106 -0.83 5.52 2.23
N GLY A 107 0.18 6.38 2.14
CA GLY A 107 1.59 5.97 2.27
C GLY A 107 2.09 5.06 1.13
N ASP A 108 1.27 4.80 0.11
CA ASP A 108 1.58 3.98 -1.07
C ASP A 108 2.25 4.78 -2.21
N GLY A 109 2.49 6.07 -2.00
CA GLY A 109 3.06 6.98 -2.99
C GLY A 109 2.07 7.46 -4.05
N SER A 110 0.78 7.11 -3.96
CA SER A 110 -0.27 7.61 -4.87
C SER A 110 -0.66 9.08 -4.61
N GLY A 111 -0.15 9.66 -3.51
CA GLY A 111 -0.39 11.04 -3.11
C GLY A 111 -1.66 11.22 -2.26
N PRO A 112 -1.93 12.45 -1.81
CA PRO A 112 -3.12 12.73 -1.03
C PRO A 112 -4.38 12.68 -1.90
N TRP A 113 -5.41 12.02 -1.39
CA TRP A 113 -6.74 11.89 -2.00
C TRP A 113 -7.76 12.69 -1.21
N GLU A 114 -8.57 13.46 -1.92
CA GLU A 114 -9.65 14.23 -1.31
C GLU A 114 -10.87 13.36 -1.01
N VAL A 115 -11.37 13.44 0.23
CA VAL A 115 -12.66 12.89 0.63
C VAL A 115 -13.78 13.77 0.09
N LYS A 116 -14.71 13.15 -0.66
CA LYS A 116 -15.83 13.84 -1.29
C LYS A 116 -17.14 13.48 -0.62
N ALA A 117 -17.87 14.48 -0.16
CA ALA A 117 -19.24 14.32 0.28
C ALA A 117 -20.20 14.26 -0.91
N LYS A 118 -21.05 13.24 -0.98
CA LYS A 118 -22.11 13.14 -2.00
C LYS A 118 -23.39 12.59 -1.38
N GLY A 119 -24.38 13.46 -1.19
CA GLY A 119 -25.58 13.14 -0.40
C GLY A 119 -25.20 12.95 1.06
N SER A 120 -25.67 11.87 1.69
CA SER A 120 -25.38 11.50 3.08
C SER A 120 -24.18 10.57 3.24
N SER A 121 -23.29 10.45 2.24
CA SER A 121 -22.15 9.53 2.28
C SER A 121 -20.85 10.20 1.87
N LEU A 122 -19.76 9.72 2.48
CA LEU A 122 -18.39 10.05 2.11
C LEU A 122 -17.87 9.09 1.05
N TYR A 123 -17.08 9.63 0.13
CA TYR A 123 -16.41 8.87 -0.93
C TYR A 123 -14.92 9.18 -0.95
N LEU A 124 -14.10 8.16 -1.14
CA LEU A 124 -12.64 8.28 -1.17
C LEU A 124 -12.09 7.30 -2.21
N ARG A 125 -11.31 7.78 -3.19
CA ARG A 125 -10.70 6.91 -4.22
C ARG A 125 -11.71 5.93 -4.90
N GLY A 126 -12.96 6.38 -5.07
CA GLY A 126 -14.04 5.57 -5.66
C GLY A 126 -14.69 4.55 -4.70
N THR A 127 -14.29 4.49 -3.44
CA THR A 127 -14.97 3.73 -2.39
C THR A 127 -16.00 4.58 -1.68
N ARG A 128 -17.00 3.94 -1.07
CA ARG A 128 -18.05 4.58 -0.27
C ARG A 128 -17.85 4.23 1.19
N PHE A 129 -17.99 5.21 2.07
CA PHE A 129 -17.99 4.98 3.52
C PHE A 129 -19.26 4.24 3.95
N ILE A 130 -19.09 3.13 4.68
CA ILE A 130 -20.18 2.26 5.17
C ILE A 130 -20.05 1.92 6.66
N GLY A 131 -18.97 2.34 7.32
CA GLY A 131 -18.67 2.01 8.71
C GLY A 131 -19.17 3.03 9.73
N SER A 132 -18.56 3.02 10.91
CA SER A 132 -18.73 4.04 11.95
C SER A 132 -17.42 4.83 12.14
N PRO A 133 -17.44 5.97 12.84
CA PRO A 133 -16.21 6.70 13.17
C PRO A 133 -15.18 5.86 13.93
N GLU A 134 -15.62 4.94 14.79
CA GLU A 134 -14.77 4.09 15.64
C GLU A 134 -14.25 2.86 14.90
N ALA A 135 -15.04 2.37 13.92
CA ALA A 135 -14.67 1.28 13.04
C ALA A 135 -14.94 1.68 11.58
N PRO A 136 -14.08 2.55 10.99
CA PRO A 136 -14.25 2.99 9.63
C PRO A 136 -14.19 1.81 8.66
N ALA A 137 -15.14 1.76 7.74
CA ALA A 137 -15.19 0.77 6.69
C ALA A 137 -15.56 1.43 5.37
N TRP A 138 -14.86 1.02 4.32
CA TRP A 138 -14.97 1.55 2.97
C TRP A 138 -15.26 0.42 1.98
N GLU A 139 -16.30 0.60 1.17
CA GLU A 139 -16.77 -0.37 0.19
C GLU A 139 -16.38 0.06 -1.23
N PHE A 140 -15.72 -0.83 -1.96
CA PHE A 140 -15.39 -0.65 -3.37
C PHE A 140 -16.63 -0.93 -4.25
N PRO A 141 -16.67 -0.42 -5.49
CA PRO A 141 -17.77 -0.69 -6.42
C PRO A 141 -18.03 -2.18 -6.71
N ASN A 142 -17.03 -3.04 -6.48
CA ASN A 142 -17.14 -4.49 -6.63
C ASN A 142 -17.67 -5.20 -5.35
N GLY A 143 -18.03 -4.46 -4.30
CA GLY A 143 -18.51 -4.97 -3.01
C GLY A 143 -17.41 -5.41 -2.04
N VAL A 144 -16.13 -5.31 -2.41
CA VAL A 144 -15.02 -5.57 -1.47
C VAL A 144 -14.98 -4.47 -0.43
N GLN A 145 -14.79 -4.84 0.83
CA GLN A 145 -14.72 -3.90 1.94
C GLN A 145 -13.30 -3.83 2.52
N ARG A 146 -12.91 -2.64 2.95
CA ARG A 146 -11.66 -2.39 3.68
C ARG A 146 -11.98 -1.68 4.97
N THR A 147 -11.46 -2.21 6.07
CA THR A 147 -11.61 -1.63 7.40
C THR A 147 -10.35 -0.88 7.77
N TRP A 148 -10.51 0.24 8.48
CA TRP A 148 -9.39 0.95 9.08
C TRP A 148 -9.41 0.73 10.59
N SER A 149 -8.23 0.57 11.19
CA SER A 149 -8.02 0.50 12.62
C SER A 149 -7.04 1.59 13.05
N ARG A 150 -7.10 2.01 14.32
CA ARG A 150 -6.05 2.89 14.86
C ARG A 150 -4.80 2.04 15.08
N PRO A 151 -3.62 2.48 14.62
CA PRO A 151 -2.39 1.75 14.88
C PRO A 151 -2.14 1.68 16.39
N GLU A 152 -1.69 0.52 16.85
CA GLU A 152 -1.33 0.35 18.25
C GLU A 152 -0.09 1.21 18.57
N PRO A 153 -0.10 2.00 19.66
CA PRO A 153 1.08 2.75 20.04
C PRO A 153 2.24 1.79 20.32
N LEU A 154 3.36 2.01 19.62
CA LEU A 154 4.55 1.18 19.78
C LEU A 154 5.15 1.37 21.18
N SER A 155 5.55 0.27 21.81
CA SER A 155 6.36 0.32 23.02
C SER A 155 7.74 0.94 22.73
N PRO A 156 8.46 1.49 23.72
CA PRO A 156 9.81 2.03 23.51
C PRO A 156 10.79 1.01 22.91
N GLU A 157 10.64 -0.26 23.27
CA GLU A 157 11.41 -1.36 22.70
C GLU A 157 11.06 -1.60 21.23
N GLN A 158 9.76 -1.61 20.90
CA GLN A 158 9.30 -1.75 19.51
C GLN A 158 9.75 -0.57 18.63
N GLU A 159 9.75 0.65 19.16
CA GLU A 159 10.24 1.83 18.45
C GLU A 159 11.75 1.76 18.17
N THR A 160 12.52 1.32 19.16
CA THR A 160 13.96 1.06 19.01
C THR A 160 14.20 -0.01 17.95
N TRP A 161 13.45 -1.11 18.02
CA TRP A 161 13.53 -2.18 17.04
C TRP A 161 13.14 -1.74 15.63
N ARG A 162 12.08 -0.94 15.50
CA ARG A 162 11.64 -0.37 14.23
C ARG A 162 12.77 0.44 13.58
N ARG A 163 13.46 1.28 14.37
CA ARG A 163 14.59 2.08 13.88
C ARG A 163 15.72 1.19 13.35
N VAL A 164 16.18 0.23 14.16
CA VAL A 164 17.23 -0.73 13.78
C VAL A 164 16.83 -1.50 12.52
N PHE A 165 15.60 -1.97 12.45
CA PHE A 165 15.10 -2.71 11.29
C PHE A 165 15.07 -1.86 10.02
N LEU A 166 14.65 -0.60 10.11
CA LEU A 166 14.63 0.33 8.97
C LEU A 166 16.04 0.67 8.48
N GLU A 167 16.98 0.92 9.39
CA GLU A 167 18.39 1.15 9.05
C GLU A 167 19.00 -0.08 8.35
N TYR A 168 18.78 -1.27 8.92
CA TYR A 168 19.17 -2.53 8.30
C TYR A 168 18.60 -2.66 6.88
N LYS A 169 17.29 -2.44 6.70
CA LYS A 169 16.64 -2.50 5.38
C LYS A 169 17.22 -1.50 4.40
N ALA A 170 17.49 -0.27 4.83
CA ALA A 170 18.10 0.75 3.99
C ALA A 170 19.49 0.32 3.51
N GLY A 171 20.33 -0.18 4.41
CA GLY A 171 21.65 -0.70 4.07
C GLY A 171 21.61 -1.89 3.11
N ARG A 172 20.67 -2.82 3.31
CA ARG A 172 20.44 -3.94 2.38
C ARG A 172 20.02 -3.46 0.99
N LEU A 173 19.11 -2.49 0.90
CA LEU A 173 18.70 -1.93 -0.39
C LEU A 173 19.86 -1.23 -1.10
N GLN A 174 20.72 -0.51 -0.36
CA GLN A 174 21.92 0.10 -0.92
C GLN A 174 22.91 -0.95 -1.44
N LEU A 175 23.19 -1.99 -0.66
CA LEU A 175 24.05 -3.10 -1.06
C LEU A 175 23.56 -3.77 -2.34
N ARG A 176 22.25 -3.96 -2.48
CA ARG A 176 21.67 -4.51 -3.72
C ARG A 176 21.88 -3.58 -4.91
N ARG A 177 21.69 -2.27 -4.75
CA ARG A 177 21.94 -1.29 -5.82
C ARG A 177 23.40 -1.33 -6.26
N GLN A 178 24.34 -1.46 -5.31
CA GLN A 178 25.76 -1.61 -5.60
C GLN A 178 26.06 -2.90 -6.36
N LEU A 179 25.48 -4.03 -5.92
CA LEU A 179 25.63 -5.31 -6.60
C LEU A 179 25.09 -5.27 -8.04
N TRP A 180 23.93 -4.64 -8.24
CA TRP A 180 23.38 -4.45 -9.58
C TRP A 180 24.29 -3.57 -10.44
N ALA A 181 24.82 -2.48 -9.88
CA ALA A 181 25.73 -1.60 -10.60
C ALA A 181 27.04 -2.30 -10.99
N SER A 182 27.63 -3.13 -10.11
CA SER A 182 28.85 -3.87 -10.42
C SER A 182 28.63 -4.93 -11.51
N LEU A 183 27.47 -5.58 -11.52
CA LEU A 183 27.10 -6.52 -12.58
C LEU A 183 26.97 -5.84 -13.95
N VAL A 184 26.41 -4.62 -13.99
CA VAL A 184 26.26 -3.84 -15.23
C VAL A 184 27.62 -3.39 -15.78
N VAL A 185 28.59 -3.09 -14.91
CA VAL A 185 29.94 -2.66 -15.31
C VAL A 185 30.89 -3.86 -15.52
N GLU A 186 30.40 -5.10 -15.35
CA GLU A 186 31.16 -6.35 -15.48
C GLU A 186 32.38 -6.45 -14.54
N ASP A 187 32.33 -5.77 -13.38
CA ASP A 187 33.35 -5.88 -12.34
C ASP A 187 33.11 -7.15 -11.51
N GLY A 188 33.75 -8.24 -11.94
CA GLY A 188 33.58 -9.57 -11.34
C GLY A 188 34.09 -9.69 -9.90
N GLU A 189 35.23 -9.06 -9.59
CA GLU A 189 35.79 -9.08 -8.23
C GLU A 189 34.88 -8.33 -7.27
N ARG A 190 34.48 -7.11 -7.64
CA ARG A 190 33.57 -6.31 -6.81
C ARG A 190 32.21 -6.96 -6.63
N SER A 191 31.66 -7.57 -7.69
CA SER A 191 30.39 -8.29 -7.61
C SER A 191 30.46 -9.47 -6.65
N LYS A 192 31.58 -10.21 -6.64
CA LYS A 192 31.79 -11.32 -5.71
C LYS A 192 31.85 -10.84 -4.27
N GLU A 193 32.61 -9.78 -3.97
CA GLU A 193 32.68 -9.18 -2.63
C GLU A 193 31.29 -8.75 -2.12
N LEU A 194 30.54 -8.02 -2.95
CA LEU A 194 29.21 -7.53 -2.59
C LEU A 194 28.21 -8.68 -2.41
N LEU A 195 28.35 -9.75 -3.19
CA LEU A 195 27.54 -10.96 -3.06
C LEU A 195 27.85 -11.72 -1.76
N ASP A 196 29.12 -11.78 -1.36
CA ASP A 196 29.52 -12.40 -0.09
C ASP A 196 28.96 -11.62 1.11
N ILE A 197 29.03 -10.28 1.09
CA ILE A 197 28.38 -9.40 2.09
C ILE A 197 26.85 -9.58 2.05
N TRP A 198 26.27 -9.70 0.86
CA TRP A 198 24.83 -9.94 0.73
C TRP A 198 24.43 -11.26 1.37
N ASN A 199 25.22 -12.32 1.17
CA ASN A 199 24.94 -13.65 1.68
C ASN A 199 25.19 -13.82 3.17
N SER A 200 26.16 -13.10 3.75
CA SER A 200 26.41 -13.13 5.19
C SER A 200 25.23 -12.57 5.99
N GLY A 201 24.45 -11.67 5.38
CA GLY A 201 23.33 -10.98 6.05
C GLY A 201 23.76 -9.75 6.83
N ASN A 202 25.07 -9.48 6.93
CA ASN A 202 25.60 -8.29 7.60
C ASN A 202 25.36 -7.05 6.75
N VAL A 203 25.17 -5.92 7.45
CA VAL A 203 25.14 -4.58 6.85
C VAL A 203 26.30 -3.83 7.48
N THR A 204 27.18 -3.28 6.64
CA THR A 204 28.36 -2.54 7.10
C THR A 204 27.92 -1.38 8.00
N GLY A 205 28.45 -1.33 9.23
CA GLY A 205 28.03 -0.35 10.25
C GLY A 205 26.98 -0.84 11.25
N HIS A 206 26.59 -2.11 11.21
CA HIS A 206 25.74 -2.76 12.23
C HIS A 206 26.45 -3.87 13.02
N ASP A 207 27.76 -4.07 12.84
CA ASP A 207 28.52 -5.14 13.51
C ASP A 207 28.83 -4.83 15.00
N ASP A 208 28.69 -3.58 15.43
CA ASP A 208 29.04 -3.14 16.81
C ASP A 208 27.84 -3.11 17.78
N GLY A 209 26.63 -3.39 17.28
CA GLY A 209 25.44 -3.45 18.13
C GLY A 209 25.37 -4.80 18.84
N GLU A 210 25.30 -4.81 20.17
CA GLU A 210 24.92 -5.99 20.96
C GLU A 210 23.45 -6.37 20.69
N TYR A 211 23.16 -6.86 19.49
CA TYR A 211 21.85 -7.41 19.17
C TYR A 211 21.75 -8.80 19.80
N SER A 212 20.59 -9.08 20.40
CA SER A 212 20.32 -10.43 20.87
C SER A 212 20.31 -11.42 19.70
N PHE A 213 20.60 -12.69 19.97
CA PHE A 213 20.53 -13.74 18.95
C PHE A 213 19.16 -13.77 18.23
N GLU A 214 18.08 -13.51 18.98
CA GLU A 214 16.73 -13.44 18.42
C GLU A 214 16.57 -12.26 17.44
N GLN A 215 17.15 -11.10 17.77
CA GLN A 215 17.16 -9.95 16.88
C GLN A 215 17.96 -10.24 15.59
N GLN A 216 19.13 -10.87 15.71
CA GLN A 216 19.92 -11.29 14.54
C GLN A 216 19.15 -12.29 13.67
N ALA A 217 18.47 -13.25 14.28
CA ALA A 217 17.61 -14.20 13.57
C ALA A 217 16.44 -13.49 12.85
N ARG A 218 15.81 -12.50 13.49
CA ARG A 218 14.74 -11.69 12.87
C ARG A 218 15.25 -10.85 11.70
N LEU A 219 16.43 -10.24 11.81
CA LEU A 219 17.05 -9.48 10.70
C LEU A 219 17.40 -10.39 9.53
N SER A 220 17.98 -11.57 9.81
CA SER A 220 18.35 -12.53 8.77
C SER A 220 17.12 -13.10 8.04
N ALA A 221 16.02 -13.38 8.75
CA ALA A 221 14.74 -13.71 8.13
C ALA A 221 14.21 -12.56 7.24
N GLY A 222 14.43 -11.31 7.66
CA GLY A 222 14.11 -10.10 6.91
C GLY A 222 14.81 -9.95 5.55
N ARG A 223 15.87 -10.73 5.31
CA ARG A 223 16.64 -10.73 4.04
C ARG A 223 15.79 -11.06 2.82
N PHE A 224 14.81 -11.95 2.96
CA PHE A 224 13.99 -12.45 1.85
C PHE A 224 12.76 -11.60 1.56
N ILE A 225 12.49 -10.58 2.39
CA ILE A 225 11.31 -9.70 2.25
C ILE A 225 11.61 -8.49 1.33
N ALA A 226 12.83 -8.33 0.83
CA ALA A 226 13.09 -7.33 -0.21
C ALA A 226 12.55 -7.84 -1.57
N PRO A 227 11.70 -7.08 -2.28
CA PRO A 227 11.08 -7.53 -3.54
C PRO A 227 12.16 -7.83 -4.60
N TRP A 228 12.16 -9.03 -5.16
CA TRP A 228 13.12 -9.53 -6.17
C TRP A 228 13.21 -8.67 -7.43
#